data_AF-A0A7X9KE23-F1
#
_entry.id   AF-A0A7X9KE23-F1
#
_cell.length_a   1.000
_cell.length_b   1.000
_cell.length_c   1.000
_cell.angle_alpha   90.00
_cell.angle_beta   90.00
_cell.angle_gamma   90.00
#
_symmetry.space_group_name_H-M   'P 1'
#
loop_
_entity.id
_entity.type
_entity.pdbx_description
1 polymer ?
#
loop_
_entity_poly.entity_id
_entity_poly.type
_entity_poly.pdbx_seq_one_letter_code
_entity_poly.pdbx_strand_id
1 'polypeptide(L)' 'MSFTKDMVELQEIVSRLDSGQIPLEDSLELFERGIGLVNSCRKYLEEAQQRITLLSAEQEESEGREWDPLSGDEPADGD' A
#
# COMPACT_ATOMS: atom_id res chain seq x y z
N MET A 1 12.67 -3.51 4.67
CA MET A 1 13.00 -2.08 4.65
C MET A 1 11.84 -1.31 5.29
N SER A 2 11.85 0.02 5.36
CA SER A 2 10.71 0.82 5.81
C SER A 2 10.56 1.97 4.84
N PHE A 3 9.33 2.37 4.50
CA PHE A 3 9.05 3.47 3.57
C PHE A 3 9.87 4.73 3.89
N THR A 4 9.95 5.12 5.16
CA THR A 4 10.72 6.31 5.58
C THR A 4 12.20 6.16 5.30
N LYS A 5 12.75 4.96 5.50
CA LYS A 5 14.18 4.69 5.24
C LYS A 5 14.47 4.80 3.74
N ASP A 6 13.63 4.19 2.92
CA ASP A 6 13.81 4.19 1.46
C ASP A 6 13.65 5.62 0.90
N MET A 7 12.76 6.43 1.47
CA MET A 7 12.64 7.85 1.12
C MET A 7 13.85 8.69 1.51
N VAL A 8 14.41 8.50 2.71
CA VAL A 8 15.61 9.23 3.15
C VAL A 8 16.78 8.91 2.22
N GLU A 9 16.98 7.63 1.92
CA GLU A 9 18.04 7.19 1.03
C GLU A 9 17.86 7.74 -0.40
N LEU A 10 16.63 7.77 -0.92
CA LEU A 10 16.33 8.37 -2.21
C LEU A 10 16.64 9.87 -2.23
N GLN A 11 16.35 10.59 -1.15
CA GLN A 11 16.63 12.02 -1.04
C GLN A 11 18.13 12.31 -1.00
N GLU A 12 18.91 11.47 -0.33
CA GLU A 12 20.38 11.54 -0.36
C GLU A 12 20.95 11.28 -1.76
N ILE A 13 20.42 10.27 -2.46
CA ILE A 13 20.82 9.96 -3.85
C ILE A 13 20.54 11.16 -4.77
N VAL A 14 19.35 11.75 -4.70
CA VAL A 14 18.99 12.93 -5.49
C VAL A 14 19.91 14.11 -5.17
N SER A 15 20.18 14.37 -3.89
CA SER A 15 21.09 15.43 -3.47
C SER A 15 22.51 15.22 -3.99
N ARG A 16 22.98 13.96 -4.05
CA ARG A 16 24.28 13.63 -4.62
C ARG A 16 24.29 13.88 -6.13
N LEU A 17 23.31 13.38 -6.87
CA LEU A 17 23.21 13.59 -8.32
C LEU A 17 23.16 15.08 -8.69
N ASP A 18 22.47 15.90 -7.90
CA ASP A 18 22.34 17.35 -8.13
C ASP A 18 23.64 18.14 -7.82
N SER A 19 24.54 17.57 -7.01
CA SER A 19 25.83 18.20 -6.68
C SER A 19 26.81 18.30 -7.86
N GLY A 20 26.56 17.54 -8.94
CA GLY A 20 27.27 17.66 -10.22
C GLY A 20 28.75 17.24 -10.23
N GLN A 21 29.30 16.81 -9.10
CA GLN A 21 30.72 16.43 -8.94
C GLN A 21 30.94 14.91 -8.94
N ILE A 22 30.04 14.16 -9.58
CA ILE A 22 30.03 12.70 -9.54
C ILE A 22 30.46 12.15 -10.91
N PRO A 23 31.38 11.17 -10.97
CA PRO A 23 31.70 10.45 -12.19
C PRO A 23 30.44 9.86 -12.84
N LEU A 24 30.47 9.67 -14.16
CA LEU A 24 29.33 9.14 -14.90
C LEU A 24 28.93 7.73 -14.44
N GLU A 25 29.92 6.86 -14.18
CA GLU A 25 29.70 5.49 -13.71
C GLU A 25 28.98 5.49 -12.36
N ASP A 26 29.48 6.26 -11.39
CA ASP A 26 28.85 6.42 -10.07
C ASP A 26 27.44 7.04 -10.19
N SER A 27 27.23 7.97 -11.13
CA SER A 27 25.91 8.58 -11.37
C SER A 27 24.90 7.56 -11.90
N LEU A 28 25.33 6.62 -12.73
CA LEU A 28 24.50 5.52 -13.22
C LEU A 28 24.14 4.55 -12.09
N GLU A 29 25.11 4.17 -11.24
CA GLU A 29 24.83 3.31 -10.08
C GLU A 29 23.84 3.97 -9.10
N LEU A 30 24.01 5.26 -8.82
CA LEU A 30 23.10 6.03 -7.99
C LEU A 30 21.69 6.10 -8.60
N PHE A 31 21.60 6.28 -9.91
CA PHE A 31 20.33 6.29 -10.63
C PHE A 31 19.60 4.94 -10.55
N GLU A 32 20.30 3.84 -10.84
CA GLU A 32 19.73 2.48 -10.73
C GLU A 32 19.23 2.19 -9.32
N ARG A 33 20.03 2.57 -8.31
CA ARG A 33 19.64 2.43 -6.91
C ARG A 33 18.42 3.27 -6.57
N GLY A 34 18.36 4.52 -7.05
CA GLY A 34 17.21 5.39 -6.90
C GLY A 34 15.92 4.79 -7.47
N ILE A 35 15.99 4.18 -8.65
CA ILE A 35 14.85 3.48 -9.26
C ILE A 35 14.39 2.29 -8.41
N GLY A 36 15.33 1.53 -7.85
CA GLY A 36 15.02 0.44 -6.91
C GLY A 36 14.29 0.91 -5.66
N LEU A 37 14.69 2.05 -5.09
CA LEU A 37 14.04 2.67 -3.93
C LEU A 37 12.63 3.18 -4.28
N VAL A 38 12.46 3.84 -5.43
CA VAL A 38 11.14 4.29 -5.91
C VAL A 38 10.17 3.11 -6.04
N ASN A 39 10.62 2.00 -6.62
CA ASN A 39 9.81 0.79 -6.74
C ASN A 39 9.44 0.20 -5.38
N SER A 40 10.38 0.21 -4.43
CA SER A 40 10.12 -0.25 -3.06
C SER A 40 9.07 0.62 -2.37
N CYS A 41 9.19 1.95 -2.46
CA CYS A 41 8.21 2.89 -1.93
C CYS A 41 6.82 2.69 -2.54
N ARG A 42 6.72 2.50 -3.86
CA ARG A 42 5.45 2.19 -4.54
C ARG A 42 4.80 0.94 -3.99
N LYS A 43 5.56 -0.14 -3.85
CA LYS A 43 5.06 -1.40 -3.29
C LYS A 43 4.54 -1.22 -1.86
N TYR A 44 5.24 -0.47 -1.01
CA TYR A 44 4.77 -0.15 0.34
C TYR A 44 3.43 0.57 0.34
N LEU A 45 3.24 1.54 -0.56
CA LEU A 45 1.99 2.29 -0.68
C LEU A 45 0.84 1.40 -1.22
N GLU A 46 1.12 0.54 -2.20
CA GLU A 46 0.15 -0.41 -2.72
C GLU A 46 -0.33 -1.39 -1.64
N GLU A 47 0.60 -1.96 -0.86
CA GLU A 47 0.25 -2.85 0.26
C GLU A 47 -0.57 -2.12 1.33
N ALA A 48 -0.23 -0.86 1.64
CA ALA A 48 -0.99 -0.06 2.58
C ALA A 48 -2.41 0.23 2.07
N GLN A 49 -2.54 0.60 0.79
CA GLN A 49 -3.83 0.85 0.17
C GLN A 49 -4.71 -0.41 0.16
N GLN A 50 -4.15 -1.57 -0.19
CA GLN A 50 -4.86 -2.85 -0.17
C GLN A 50 -5.40 -3.18 1.22
N ARG A 51 -4.60 -2.96 2.27
CA ARG A 51 -5.04 -3.17 3.66
C ARG A 51 -6.20 -2.25 4.04
N ILE A 52 -6.13 -0.98 3.65
CA ILE A 52 -7.22 -0.02 3.89
C ILE A 52 -8.49 -0.49 3.18
N THR A 53 -8.40 -0.87 1.91
CA THR A 53 -9.56 -1.36 1.14
C THR A 53 -10.20 -2.59 1.77
N LEU A 54 -9.40 -3.57 2.22
CA LEU A 54 -9.93 -4.76 2.88
C LEU A 54 -10.66 -4.41 4.18
N LEU A 55 -10.05 -3.59 5.04
CA LEU A 55 -10.66 -3.16 6.30
C LEU A 55 -11.95 -2.38 6.10
N SER A 56 -12.00 -1.52 5.08
CA SER A 56 -13.21 -0.77 4.72
C SER A 56 -14.33 -1.67 4.21
N ALA A 57 -14.02 -2.66 3.36
CA ALA A 57 -15.01 -3.62 2.86
C ALA A 57 -15.59 -4.50 3.98
N GLU A 58 -14.76 -4.92 4.93
CA GLU A 58 -15.19 -5.73 6.08
C GLU A 58 -16.11 -4.93 7.04
N GLN A 59 -15.91 -3.61 7.12
CA GLN A 59 -16.79 -2.70 7.86
C GLN A 59 -18.17 -2.57 7.17
N GLU A 60 -18.21 -2.45 5.84
CA GLU A 60 -19.46 -2.41 5.07
C GLU A 60 -20.25 -3.73 5.18
N GLU A 61 -19.58 -4.89 5.16
CA GLU A 61 -20.24 -6.19 5.31
C GLU A 61 -20.80 -6.42 6.73
N SER A 62 -20.18 -5.81 7.75
CA SER A 62 -20.68 -5.81 9.12
C SER A 62 -21.88 -4.88 9.33
N GLU A 63 -21.98 -3.79 8.58
CA GLU A 63 -23.10 -2.84 8.64
C GLU A 63 -24.27 -3.23 7.70
N GLY A 64 -23.99 -4.02 6.66
CA GLY A 64 -24.96 -4.48 5.65
C GLY A 64 -25.73 -5.76 6.00
N ARG A 65 -25.35 -6.50 7.05
CA ARG A 65 -26.23 -7.52 7.62
C ARG A 65 -27.27 -6.84 8.50
N GLU A 66 -28.32 -6.32 7.87
CA GLU A 66 -29.59 -6.08 8.52
C GLU A 66 -30.05 -7.44 9.09
N TRP A 67 -29.85 -7.65 10.39
CA TRP A 67 -30.44 -8.75 11.10
C TRP A 67 -31.95 -8.55 11.00
N ASP A 68 -32.61 -9.33 10.14
CA ASP A 68 -34.06 -9.33 10.02
C ASP A 68 -34.65 -10.37 11.00
N PRO A 69 -35.21 -9.93 12.15
CA PRO A 69 -35.87 -10.82 13.10
C PRO A 69 -37.17 -11.44 12.59
N LEU A 70 -37.69 -10.99 11.44
CA LEU A 70 -38.93 -11.49 10.85
C LEU A 70 -38.69 -12.49 9.72
N SER A 71 -37.42 -12.76 9.37
CA SER A 71 -37.00 -13.98 8.67
C SER A 71 -37.09 -15.19 9.61
N GLY A 72 -38.22 -15.33 10.29
CA GLY A 72 -38.56 -16.52 11.05
C GLY A 72 -38.77 -17.66 10.08
N ASP A 73 -38.08 -18.76 10.32
CA ASP A 73 -38.45 -20.08 9.83
C ASP A 73 -39.90 -20.33 10.31
N GLU A 74 -40.90 -19.97 9.48
CA GLU A 74 -42.27 -20.40 9.69
C GLU A 74 -42.26 -21.92 9.55
N PRO A 75 -42.51 -22.70 10.63
CA PRO A 75 -42.82 -24.10 10.43
C PRO A 75 -44.10 -24.12 9.60
N ALA A 76 -44.01 -24.71 8.40
CA ALA A 76 -45.18 -25.05 7.61
C ALA A 76 -46.02 -26.06 8.42
N ASP A 77 -46.86 -25.56 9.32
CA ASP A 77 -47.94 -26.31 9.93
C ASP A 77 -48.91 -26.66 8.81
N GLY A 78 -49.01 -27.97 8.58
CA GLY A 78 -49.86 -28.52 7.54
C GLY A 78 -51.35 -28.33 7.81
N ASP A 79 -52.10 -28.33 6.71
CA ASP A 79 -53.39 -29.01 6.57
C ASP A 79 -53.47 -29.58 5.14
#